data_AF-A0A8D8KSC7-F1
#
_entry.id   AF-A0A8D8KSC7-F1
#
_cell.length_a   1.000
_cell.length_b   1.000
_cell.length_c   1.000
_cell.angle_alpha   90.00
_cell.angle_beta   90.00
_cell.angle_gamma   90.00
#
_symmetry.space_group_name_H-M   'P 1'
#
loop_
_entity.id
_entity.type
_entity.pdbx_description
1 polymer ?
#
loop_
_entity_poly.entity_id
_entity_poly.type
_entity_poly.pdbx_seq_one_letter_code
_entity_poly.pdbx_strand_id
1 'polypeptide(L)'
;KQPVHHKASITVSHSALKALSKSEIMLKYSKLLASRRLLALSQLQTVRHLSLGDSASYDVVVVGGGHAGTEACAAAARMGARTLLVTQKRATIGEMSCNPSFGGIGKGHLIREIDALDGVCGRACDRSGVQYKVLNKRRGPAVWGPRAQIDRGLYRAEIQRELGGTEGLDIVEASVEDIVLEGGRIGGISLKNGEVIRTKSLVITTGTFLRGQINIGLETRPAGRIGDEPAIGLATSLEQLGFKLARLKTGTPPRIKASSIDFSALERHPGDNPPVPFSFMNDRVWLRAEDQLDCFLTHTSPEVNEIVKRNLHCNRH
;
A
#
# COMPACT_ATOMS: atom_id res chain seq x y z
N LYS A 1 -12.07 11.76 38.61
CA LYS A 1 -11.25 11.41 37.42
C LYS A 1 -12.20 11.16 36.27
N GLN A 2 -12.20 11.99 35.21
CA GLN A 2 -13.06 11.76 34.05
C GLN A 2 -12.65 10.43 33.37
N PRO A 3 -13.62 9.58 32.97
CA PRO A 3 -13.30 8.39 32.19
C PRO A 3 -12.67 8.81 30.85
N VAL A 4 -11.48 8.30 30.57
CA VAL A 4 -10.82 8.48 29.29
C VAL A 4 -11.53 7.59 28.28
N HIS A 5 -12.45 8.17 27.52
CA HIS A 5 -13.09 7.47 26.40
C HIS A 5 -12.14 7.46 25.20
N HIS A 6 -11.58 6.29 24.87
CA HIS A 6 -10.83 6.12 23.64
C HIS A 6 -11.79 6.04 22.45
N LYS A 7 -11.59 6.93 21.47
CA LYS A 7 -12.35 6.94 20.21
C LYS A 7 -11.89 5.78 19.33
N ALA A 8 -12.83 5.00 18.81
CA ALA A 8 -12.56 3.95 17.82
C ALA A 8 -13.31 4.29 16.52
N SER A 9 -12.58 4.41 15.41
CA SER A 9 -13.20 4.62 14.10
C SER A 9 -13.40 3.28 13.40
N ILE A 10 -14.63 2.97 13.02
CA ILE A 10 -14.91 1.85 12.11
C ILE A 10 -14.77 2.40 10.69
N THR A 11 -13.65 2.06 10.06
CA THR A 11 -13.48 2.30 8.63
C THR A 11 -14.07 1.13 7.88
N VAL A 12 -15.14 1.40 7.16
CA VAL A 12 -15.85 0.43 6.34
C VAL A 12 -15.05 0.20 5.06
N SER A 13 -14.44 -0.97 4.91
CA SER A 13 -13.91 -1.41 3.61
C SER A 13 -15.05 -1.92 2.73
N HIS A 14 -14.96 -1.70 1.43
CA HIS A 14 -15.94 -2.01 0.38
C HIS A 14 -16.71 -3.36 0.47
N SER A 15 -16.18 -4.39 1.15
CA SER A 15 -16.86 -5.67 1.40
C SER A 15 -18.09 -5.59 2.33
N ALA A 16 -18.42 -4.40 2.84
CA ALA A 16 -19.26 -4.21 4.02
C ALA A 16 -20.63 -3.56 3.78
N LEU A 17 -20.89 -3.01 2.61
CA LEU A 17 -22.13 -2.30 2.31
C LEU A 17 -23.06 -3.21 1.49
N LYS A 18 -24.38 -3.06 1.70
CA LYS A 18 -25.45 -3.78 0.98
C LYS A 18 -25.13 -3.85 -0.52
N ALA A 19 -25.55 -4.93 -1.17
CA ALA A 19 -25.33 -5.29 -2.58
C ALA A 19 -25.62 -4.20 -3.65
N LEU A 20 -26.09 -3.02 -3.26
CA LEU A 20 -26.20 -1.82 -4.09
C LEU A 20 -24.83 -1.12 -4.30
N SER A 21 -23.89 -1.12 -3.33
CA SER A 21 -22.67 -0.31 -3.47
C SER A 21 -21.54 -0.96 -4.26
N LYS A 22 -21.39 -2.29 -4.23
CA LYS A 22 -20.26 -2.96 -4.90
C LYS A 22 -20.43 -2.96 -6.41
N SER A 23 -21.61 -3.33 -6.89
CA SER A 23 -21.93 -3.30 -8.32
C SER A 23 -21.91 -1.87 -8.86
N GLU A 24 -22.44 -0.89 -8.14
CA GLU A 24 -22.48 0.50 -8.61
C GLU A 24 -21.11 1.18 -8.60
N ILE A 25 -20.32 1.04 -7.54
CA ILE A 25 -18.94 1.59 -7.47
C ILE A 25 -18.07 0.91 -8.54
N MET A 26 -18.15 -0.42 -8.68
CA MET A 26 -17.43 -1.13 -9.74
C MET A 26 -17.94 -0.75 -11.13
N LEU A 27 -19.25 -0.55 -11.32
CA LEU A 27 -19.83 -0.10 -12.59
C LEU A 27 -19.37 1.32 -12.93
N LYS A 28 -19.34 2.23 -11.95
CA LYS A 28 -18.80 3.59 -12.09
C LYS A 28 -17.31 3.55 -12.41
N TYR A 29 -16.54 2.69 -11.74
CA TYR A 29 -15.13 2.48 -12.02
C TYR A 29 -14.90 1.88 -13.42
N SER A 30 -15.67 0.88 -13.83
CA SER A 30 -15.63 0.30 -15.16
C SER A 30 -16.00 1.32 -16.24
N LYS A 31 -16.98 2.19 -15.99
CA LYS A 31 -17.33 3.32 -16.88
C LYS A 31 -16.20 4.35 -16.95
N LEU A 32 -15.55 4.67 -15.83
CA LEU A 32 -14.37 5.53 -15.77
C LEU A 32 -13.24 4.93 -16.63
N LEU A 33 -12.97 3.64 -16.50
CA LEU A 33 -11.99 2.93 -17.34
C LEU A 33 -12.41 2.90 -18.81
N ALA A 34 -13.68 2.65 -19.11
CA ALA A 34 -14.19 2.60 -20.48
C ALA A 34 -14.13 3.96 -21.20
N SER A 35 -14.36 5.07 -20.49
CA SER A 35 -14.20 6.42 -21.04
C SER A 35 -12.76 6.75 -21.47
N ARG A 36 -11.77 5.99 -20.98
CA ARG A 36 -10.35 6.07 -21.38
C ARG A 36 -9.86 4.87 -22.20
N ARG A 37 -10.74 3.91 -22.53
CA ARG A 37 -10.40 2.67 -23.27
C ARG A 37 -9.96 2.88 -24.71
N LEU A 38 -10.03 4.09 -25.24
CA LEU A 38 -9.47 4.40 -26.56
C LEU A 38 -7.93 4.41 -26.60
N LEU A 39 -7.22 4.29 -25.47
CA LEU A 39 -5.75 4.41 -25.44
C LEU A 39 -4.95 3.25 -24.81
N ALA A 40 -5.55 2.25 -24.15
CA ALA A 40 -4.77 1.32 -23.30
C ALA A 40 -5.10 -0.18 -23.44
N LEU A 41 -5.91 -0.60 -24.42
CA LEU A 41 -6.29 -2.02 -24.57
C LEU A 41 -5.32 -2.85 -25.41
N SER A 42 -4.27 -2.28 -25.99
CA SER A 42 -3.28 -3.04 -26.77
C SER A 42 -2.08 -3.56 -25.96
N GLN A 43 -1.95 -3.24 -24.67
CA GLN A 43 -0.72 -3.53 -23.90
C GLN A 43 -0.86 -4.59 -22.79
N LEU A 44 -2.05 -5.14 -22.55
CA LEU A 44 -2.31 -6.00 -21.37
C LEU A 44 -1.97 -7.49 -21.55
N GLN A 45 -1.31 -7.91 -22.62
CA GLN A 45 -1.06 -9.34 -22.87
C GLN A 45 0.33 -9.71 -23.41
N THR A 46 1.34 -8.86 -23.25
CA THR A 46 2.71 -9.35 -23.47
C THR A 46 3.21 -9.97 -22.18
N VAL A 47 2.91 -11.26 -21.99
CA VAL A 47 3.80 -12.13 -21.22
C VAL A 47 5.12 -12.10 -21.98
N ARG A 48 6.00 -11.14 -21.67
CA ARG A 48 7.42 -11.36 -21.90
C ARG A 48 7.79 -12.43 -20.89
N HIS A 49 7.68 -13.69 -21.32
CA HIS A 49 8.61 -14.70 -20.85
C HIS A 49 9.96 -14.07 -21.13
N LEU A 50 10.61 -13.56 -20.09
CA LEU A 50 11.99 -13.14 -20.17
C LEU A 50 12.75 -14.41 -20.53
N SER A 51 12.91 -14.69 -21.82
CA SER A 51 14.14 -15.33 -22.26
C SER A 51 15.21 -14.31 -21.90
N LEU A 52 15.84 -14.49 -20.74
CA LEU A 52 17.03 -13.73 -20.33
C LEU A 52 18.22 -14.16 -21.21
N GLY A 53 18.00 -14.23 -22.52
CA GLY A 53 18.91 -14.68 -23.56
C GLY A 53 19.91 -13.60 -23.97
N ASP A 54 19.98 -12.51 -23.23
CA ASP A 54 21.15 -11.64 -23.25
C ASP A 54 21.42 -11.15 -21.84
N SER A 55 22.70 -11.05 -21.51
CA SER A 55 23.33 -10.59 -20.27
C SER A 55 23.04 -9.11 -19.93
N ALA A 56 21.84 -8.64 -20.24
CA ALA A 56 21.50 -7.24 -20.24
C ALA A 56 21.28 -6.75 -18.79
N SER A 57 22.30 -6.04 -18.29
CA SER A 57 22.31 -5.40 -16.98
C SER A 57 21.18 -4.37 -16.84
N TYR A 58 20.57 -4.30 -15.65
CA TYR A 58 19.67 -3.20 -15.29
C TYR A 58 20.46 -2.03 -14.70
N ASP A 59 19.95 -0.82 -14.87
CA ASP A 59 20.53 0.34 -14.19
C ASP A 59 20.11 0.36 -12.72
N VAL A 60 18.83 0.06 -12.46
CA VAL A 60 18.25 0.02 -11.11
C VAL A 60 17.44 -1.25 -10.93
N VAL A 61 17.69 -1.96 -9.83
CA VAL A 61 16.82 -3.04 -9.35
C VAL A 61 16.14 -2.58 -8.06
N VAL A 62 14.83 -2.74 -7.99
CA VAL A 62 14.03 -2.48 -6.79
C VAL A 62 13.49 -3.79 -6.25
N VAL A 63 13.74 -4.06 -4.96
CA VAL A 63 13.29 -5.28 -4.28
C VAL A 63 12.09 -4.96 -3.40
N GLY A 64 10.94 -5.50 -3.78
CA GLY A 64 9.66 -5.41 -3.04
C GLY A 64 8.67 -4.40 -3.64
N GLY A 65 7.52 -4.90 -4.12
CA GLY A 65 6.45 -4.09 -4.72
C GLY A 65 5.52 -3.37 -3.72
N GLY A 66 6.04 -2.97 -2.56
CA GLY A 66 5.29 -2.15 -1.60
C GLY A 66 5.23 -0.67 -2.01
N HIS A 67 4.57 0.18 -1.20
CA HIS A 67 4.40 1.61 -1.51
C HIS A 67 5.71 2.34 -1.83
N ALA A 68 6.80 2.06 -1.10
CA ALA A 68 8.10 2.67 -1.38
C ALA A 68 8.70 2.14 -2.70
N GLY A 69 8.57 0.84 -2.96
CA GLY A 69 9.09 0.23 -4.18
C GLY A 69 8.35 0.69 -5.42
N THR A 70 7.03 0.91 -5.33
CA THR A 70 6.23 1.41 -6.45
C THR A 70 6.65 2.83 -6.86
N GLU A 71 6.91 3.71 -5.88
CA GLU A 71 7.42 5.06 -6.16
C GLU A 71 8.86 5.02 -6.69
N ALA A 72 9.72 4.19 -6.10
CA ALA A 72 11.11 4.05 -6.55
C ALA A 72 11.21 3.53 -8.00
N CYS A 73 10.37 2.57 -8.37
CA CYS A 73 10.31 2.05 -9.74
C CYS A 73 9.85 3.11 -10.73
N ALA A 74 8.77 3.80 -10.41
CA ALA A 74 8.22 4.85 -11.26
C ALA A 74 9.23 5.99 -11.45
N ALA A 75 9.87 6.44 -10.38
CA ALA A 75 10.88 7.49 -10.42
C ALA A 75 12.09 7.08 -11.27
N ALA A 76 12.69 5.90 -11.00
CA ALA A 76 13.87 5.44 -11.73
C ALA A 76 13.59 5.28 -13.23
N ALA A 77 12.49 4.62 -13.59
CA ALA A 77 12.12 4.40 -14.97
C ALA A 77 11.80 5.70 -15.71
N ARG A 78 11.09 6.65 -15.09
CA ARG A 78 10.78 7.97 -15.69
C ARG A 78 12.00 8.86 -15.83
N MET A 79 13.04 8.63 -15.04
CA MET A 79 14.36 9.25 -15.23
C MET A 79 15.18 8.60 -16.35
N GLY A 80 14.63 7.60 -17.06
CA GLY A 80 15.26 6.91 -18.19
C GLY A 80 16.13 5.71 -17.80
N ALA A 81 16.15 5.31 -16.53
CA ALA A 81 16.91 4.14 -16.10
C ALA A 81 16.19 2.85 -16.47
N ARG A 82 16.91 1.87 -17.05
CA ARG A 82 16.35 0.53 -17.24
C ARG A 82 16.15 -0.10 -15.86
N THR A 83 14.88 -0.26 -15.47
CA THR A 83 14.51 -0.58 -14.09
C THR A 83 13.85 -1.95 -14.02
N LEU A 84 14.21 -2.74 -13.00
CA LEU A 84 13.55 -4.00 -12.68
C LEU A 84 12.93 -3.95 -11.28
N LEU A 85 11.65 -4.26 -11.19
CA LEU A 85 11.00 -4.61 -9.92
C LEU A 85 11.03 -6.12 -9.70
N VAL A 86 11.65 -6.57 -8.62
CA VAL A 86 11.58 -7.95 -8.14
C VAL A 86 10.65 -8.03 -6.94
N THR A 87 9.63 -8.88 -7.00
CA THR A 87 8.67 -9.06 -5.90
C THR A 87 8.23 -10.51 -5.76
N GLN A 88 7.96 -10.97 -4.54
CA GLN A 88 7.56 -12.36 -4.30
C GLN A 88 6.21 -12.73 -4.93
N LYS A 89 5.29 -11.76 -5.05
CA LYS A 89 3.94 -11.96 -5.61
C LYS A 89 3.53 -10.70 -6.38
N ARG A 90 3.43 -10.78 -7.70
CA ARG A 90 3.00 -9.69 -8.57
C ARG A 90 1.60 -9.21 -8.20
N ALA A 91 0.72 -10.13 -7.82
CA ALA A 91 -0.65 -9.83 -7.42
C ALA A 91 -0.75 -8.91 -6.19
N THR A 92 0.29 -8.80 -5.36
CA THR A 92 0.29 -7.98 -4.13
C THR A 92 1.06 -6.65 -4.28
N ILE A 93 1.51 -6.31 -5.49
CA ILE A 93 2.10 -4.99 -5.79
C ILE A 93 1.07 -3.90 -5.45
N GLY A 94 1.45 -2.94 -4.60
CA GLY A 94 0.55 -1.87 -4.13
C GLY A 94 -0.45 -2.29 -3.05
N GLU A 95 -0.31 -3.48 -2.45
CA GLU A 95 -1.23 -3.96 -1.41
C GLU A 95 -1.17 -3.12 -0.12
N MET A 96 -2.33 -2.63 0.31
CA MET A 96 -2.50 -1.91 1.57
C MET A 96 -2.74 -2.89 2.72
N SER A 97 -1.77 -3.11 3.60
CA SER A 97 -1.90 -4.12 4.68
C SER A 97 -2.63 -3.61 5.91
N CYS A 98 -2.41 -2.36 6.31
CA CYS A 98 -2.92 -1.79 7.56
C CYS A 98 -4.26 -1.07 7.36
N ASN A 99 -4.34 0.24 7.55
CA ASN A 99 -5.58 1.00 7.40
C ASN A 99 -5.92 1.21 5.91
N PRO A 100 -7.18 1.04 5.46
CA PRO A 100 -7.57 1.35 4.08
C PRO A 100 -7.75 2.87 3.91
N SER A 101 -6.71 3.64 4.18
CA SER A 101 -6.72 5.10 4.06
C SER A 101 -5.37 5.65 3.66
N PHE A 102 -5.37 6.74 2.92
CA PHE A 102 -4.20 7.57 2.65
C PHE A 102 -4.36 8.96 3.25
N GLY A 103 -3.24 9.61 3.55
CA GLY A 103 -3.20 10.97 4.08
C GLY A 103 -3.48 11.08 5.58
N GLY A 104 -3.96 12.24 6.00
CA GLY A 104 -4.01 12.70 7.38
C GLY A 104 -3.20 13.99 7.56
N ILE A 105 -3.03 14.47 8.80
CA ILE A 105 -2.38 15.77 9.07
C ILE A 105 -0.98 15.84 8.46
N GLY A 106 -0.03 14.99 8.87
CA GLY A 106 1.31 14.98 8.26
C GLY A 106 1.35 14.24 6.92
N LYS A 107 0.75 13.04 6.87
CA LYS A 107 0.79 12.18 5.68
C LYS A 107 0.14 12.80 4.44
N GLY A 108 -0.85 13.67 4.61
CA GLY A 108 -1.49 14.36 3.50
C GLY A 108 -0.56 15.34 2.78
N HIS A 109 0.32 16.02 3.54
CA HIS A 109 1.37 16.88 2.96
C HIS A 109 2.37 16.03 2.17
N LEU A 110 2.88 14.95 2.78
CA LEU A 110 3.83 14.05 2.12
C LEU A 110 3.29 13.48 0.80
N ILE A 111 2.01 13.09 0.74
CA ILE A 111 1.41 12.60 -0.51
C ILE A 111 1.38 13.69 -1.58
N ARG A 112 1.08 14.94 -1.20
CA ARG A 112 1.10 16.06 -2.14
C ARG A 112 2.51 16.39 -2.62
N GLU A 113 3.51 16.32 -1.73
CA GLU A 113 4.91 16.49 -2.12
C GLU A 113 5.35 15.38 -3.09
N ILE A 114 4.99 14.13 -2.81
CA ILE A 114 5.24 13.00 -3.71
C ILE A 114 4.57 13.23 -5.06
N ASP A 115 3.32 13.67 -5.08
CA ASP A 115 2.59 13.97 -6.33
C ASP A 115 3.22 15.14 -7.12
N ALA A 116 3.69 16.19 -6.45
CA ALA A 116 4.41 17.29 -7.08
C ALA A 116 5.74 16.85 -7.71
N LEU A 117 6.34 15.78 -7.20
CA LEU A 117 7.51 15.10 -7.77
C LEU A 117 7.14 13.99 -8.77
N ASP A 118 5.90 14.03 -9.29
CA ASP A 118 5.34 13.07 -10.25
C ASP A 118 5.16 11.63 -9.72
N GLY A 119 5.12 11.46 -8.40
CA GLY A 119 4.85 10.17 -7.76
C GLY A 119 3.45 9.63 -8.06
N VAL A 120 3.27 8.32 -7.88
CA VAL A 120 2.09 7.57 -8.35
C VAL A 120 0.96 7.51 -7.33
N CYS A 121 1.27 7.56 -6.03
CA CYS A 121 0.28 7.29 -4.98
C CYS A 121 -0.84 8.35 -4.90
N GLY A 122 -0.55 9.62 -5.18
CA GLY A 122 -1.56 10.70 -5.19
C GLY A 122 -2.63 10.45 -6.24
N ARG A 123 -2.21 10.21 -7.48
CA ARG A 123 -3.09 9.85 -8.60
C ARG A 123 -3.87 8.56 -8.36
N ALA A 124 -3.21 7.54 -7.80
CA ALA A 124 -3.86 6.29 -7.45
C ALA A 124 -4.98 6.51 -6.41
N CYS A 125 -4.71 7.28 -5.36
CA CYS A 125 -5.69 7.64 -4.33
C CYS A 125 -6.91 8.37 -4.92
N ASP A 126 -6.71 9.25 -5.90
CA ASP A 126 -7.79 9.99 -6.56
C ASP A 126 -8.69 9.12 -7.45
N ARG A 127 -8.27 7.88 -7.76
CA ARG A 127 -9.05 6.90 -8.54
C ARG A 127 -9.61 5.76 -7.72
N SER A 128 -9.07 5.53 -6.52
CA SER A 128 -9.48 4.45 -5.63
C SER A 128 -10.17 4.93 -4.35
N GLY A 129 -10.21 6.25 -4.12
CA GLY A 129 -10.79 6.80 -2.90
C GLY A 129 -12.30 6.69 -2.88
N VAL A 130 -12.83 6.23 -1.76
CA VAL A 130 -14.28 6.06 -1.54
C VAL A 130 -14.86 7.11 -0.59
N GLN A 131 -14.00 7.88 0.07
CA GLN A 131 -14.36 9.04 0.89
C GLN A 131 -13.15 9.96 1.01
N TYR A 132 -13.31 11.27 0.83
CA TYR A 132 -12.26 12.30 0.89
C TYR A 132 -12.62 13.35 1.95
N LYS A 133 -11.64 13.78 2.75
CA LYS A 133 -11.78 14.83 3.77
C LYS A 133 -10.50 15.66 3.88
N VAL A 134 -10.65 16.93 4.23
CA VAL A 134 -9.52 17.75 4.69
C VAL A 134 -9.59 17.88 6.21
N LEU A 135 -8.64 17.24 6.91
CA LEU A 135 -8.52 17.38 8.36
C LEU A 135 -8.08 18.80 8.73
N ASN A 136 -8.51 19.30 9.89
CA ASN A 136 -8.22 20.64 10.38
C ASN A 136 -8.64 21.79 9.44
N LYS A 137 -9.65 21.57 8.58
CA LYS A 137 -10.12 22.57 7.61
C LYS A 137 -10.42 23.95 8.21
N ARG A 138 -10.90 23.99 9.47
CA ARG A 138 -11.23 25.23 10.21
C ARG A 138 -10.03 25.95 10.84
N ARG A 139 -8.83 25.35 10.84
CA ARG A 139 -7.64 25.86 11.54
C ARG A 139 -6.62 26.54 10.62
N GLY A 140 -7.05 26.90 9.40
CA GLY A 140 -6.22 27.56 8.39
C GLY A 140 -5.41 26.59 7.51
N PRO A 141 -5.04 26.99 6.28
CA PRO A 141 -4.45 26.09 5.27
C PRO A 141 -3.14 25.41 5.68
N ALA A 142 -2.32 26.07 6.50
CA ALA A 142 -1.01 25.56 6.90
C ALA A 142 -1.06 24.25 7.72
N VAL A 143 -2.22 23.91 8.28
CA VAL A 143 -2.41 22.69 9.08
C VAL A 143 -3.42 21.72 8.46
N TRP A 144 -3.83 21.96 7.22
CA TRP A 144 -4.77 21.11 6.51
C TRP A 144 -4.16 19.76 6.19
N GLY A 145 -4.87 18.68 6.53
CA GLY A 145 -4.43 17.32 6.25
C GLY A 145 -5.36 16.60 5.28
N PRO A 146 -5.11 16.62 3.96
CA PRO A 146 -5.85 15.81 3.01
C PRO A 146 -5.83 14.33 3.42
N ARG A 147 -6.99 13.69 3.41
CA ARG A 147 -7.18 12.29 3.80
C ARG A 147 -8.25 11.66 2.94
N ALA A 148 -8.04 10.42 2.54
CA ALA A 148 -9.11 9.61 1.96
C ALA A 148 -9.16 8.21 2.54
N GLN A 149 -10.36 7.65 2.60
CA GLN A 149 -10.56 6.21 2.68
C GLN A 149 -10.45 5.63 1.28
N ILE A 150 -9.78 4.50 1.16
CA ILE A 150 -9.36 3.92 -0.10
C ILE A 150 -9.93 2.52 -0.24
N ASP A 151 -10.51 2.22 -1.40
CA ASP A 151 -10.76 0.84 -1.79
C ASP A 151 -9.43 0.14 -2.09
N ARG A 152 -9.11 -0.90 -1.31
CA ARG A 152 -7.84 -1.63 -1.43
C ARG A 152 -7.68 -2.29 -2.80
N GLY A 153 -8.76 -2.84 -3.36
CA GLY A 153 -8.73 -3.53 -4.64
C GLY A 153 -8.51 -2.54 -5.78
N LEU A 154 -9.21 -1.40 -5.76
CA LEU A 154 -9.04 -0.35 -6.76
C LEU A 154 -7.64 0.27 -6.68
N TYR A 155 -7.14 0.57 -5.48
CA TYR A 155 -5.79 1.14 -5.31
C TYR A 155 -4.72 0.21 -5.86
N ARG A 156 -4.81 -1.08 -5.47
CA ARG A 156 -3.90 -2.11 -5.96
C ARG A 156 -3.94 -2.24 -7.48
N ALA A 157 -5.14 -2.27 -8.06
CA ALA A 157 -5.32 -2.34 -9.51
C ALA A 157 -4.74 -1.11 -10.22
N GLU A 158 -4.93 0.08 -9.66
CA GLU A 158 -4.44 1.33 -10.23
C GLU A 158 -2.92 1.43 -10.18
N ILE A 159 -2.29 1.05 -9.07
CA ILE A 159 -0.83 0.97 -8.96
C ILE A 159 -0.26 -0.05 -9.97
N GLN A 160 -0.88 -1.23 -10.08
CA GLN A 160 -0.43 -2.25 -11.04
C GLN A 160 -0.60 -1.77 -12.49
N ARG A 161 -1.67 -1.03 -12.78
CA ARG A 161 -1.90 -0.41 -14.08
C ARG A 161 -0.84 0.66 -14.39
N GLU A 162 -0.53 1.51 -13.43
CA GLU A 162 0.45 2.58 -13.59
C GLU A 162 1.87 2.05 -13.79
N LEU A 163 2.30 1.06 -12.99
CA LEU A 163 3.59 0.42 -13.19
C LEU A 163 3.65 -0.40 -14.48
N GLY A 164 2.59 -1.15 -14.80
CA GLY A 164 2.54 -1.94 -16.04
C GLY A 164 2.56 -1.12 -17.32
N GLY A 165 2.21 0.17 -17.26
CA GLY A 165 2.31 1.11 -18.37
C GLY A 165 3.54 2.02 -18.33
N THR A 166 4.46 1.84 -17.36
CA THR A 166 5.69 2.63 -17.27
C THR A 166 6.74 2.06 -18.23
N GLU A 167 7.14 2.84 -19.23
CA GLU A 167 8.23 2.46 -20.15
C GLU A 167 9.55 2.27 -19.40
N GLY A 168 10.35 1.28 -19.81
CA GLY A 168 11.65 0.99 -19.18
C GLY A 168 11.57 0.26 -17.83
N LEU A 169 10.38 -0.13 -17.36
CA LEU A 169 10.17 -0.91 -16.14
C LEU A 169 9.76 -2.35 -16.45
N ASP A 170 10.62 -3.30 -16.09
CA ASP A 170 10.30 -4.73 -16.07
C ASP A 170 9.83 -5.16 -14.66
N ILE A 171 8.95 -6.16 -14.58
CA ILE A 171 8.45 -6.70 -13.31
C ILE A 171 8.58 -8.23 -13.31
N VAL A 172 9.32 -8.75 -12.34
CA VAL A 172 9.56 -10.19 -12.15
C VAL A 172 9.01 -10.65 -10.80
N GLU A 173 8.28 -11.76 -10.84
CA GLU A 173 7.85 -12.47 -9.64
C GLU A 173 8.95 -13.45 -9.19
N ALA A 174 9.73 -13.06 -8.17
CA ALA A 174 10.79 -13.88 -7.61
C ALA A 174 11.15 -13.45 -6.17
N SER A 175 11.84 -14.33 -5.44
CA SER A 175 12.48 -14.01 -4.17
C SER A 175 13.96 -13.71 -4.39
N VAL A 176 14.42 -12.61 -3.80
CA VAL A 176 15.85 -12.27 -3.71
C VAL A 176 16.43 -12.92 -2.46
N GLU A 177 17.52 -13.67 -2.62
CA GLU A 177 18.20 -14.36 -1.52
C GLU A 177 19.54 -13.71 -1.16
N ASP A 178 20.24 -13.05 -2.10
CA ASP A 178 21.55 -12.46 -1.81
C ASP A 178 21.84 -11.18 -2.62
N ILE A 179 22.78 -10.38 -2.14
CA ILE A 179 23.32 -9.18 -2.79
C ILE A 179 24.72 -9.52 -3.29
N VAL A 180 24.93 -9.42 -4.60
CA VAL A 180 26.22 -9.72 -5.23
C VAL A 180 27.06 -8.45 -5.25
N LEU A 181 28.24 -8.49 -4.64
CA LEU A 181 29.23 -7.42 -4.69
C LEU A 181 30.41 -7.76 -5.60
N GLU A 182 30.90 -6.76 -6.32
CA GLU A 182 32.11 -6.81 -7.14
C GLU A 182 33.03 -5.66 -6.71
N GLY A 183 34.19 -5.98 -6.12
CA GLY A 183 35.14 -4.97 -5.64
C GLY A 183 34.56 -3.99 -4.61
N GLY A 184 33.65 -4.46 -3.75
CA GLY A 184 32.97 -3.62 -2.75
C GLY A 184 31.84 -2.73 -3.30
N ARG A 185 31.51 -2.86 -4.59
CA ARG A 185 30.38 -2.17 -5.24
C ARG A 185 29.28 -3.17 -5.56
N ILE A 186 28.05 -2.69 -5.72
CA ILE A 186 26.94 -3.53 -6.18
C ILE A 186 27.24 -4.09 -7.58
N GLY A 187 27.17 -5.41 -7.72
CA GLY A 187 27.27 -6.13 -8.99
C GLY A 187 25.95 -6.75 -9.43
N GLY A 188 25.04 -7.03 -8.49
CA GLY A 188 23.76 -7.67 -8.78
C GLY A 188 22.99 -8.14 -7.56
N ILE A 189 21.94 -8.91 -7.83
CA ILE A 189 21.20 -9.69 -6.84
C ILE A 189 21.16 -11.16 -7.26
N SER A 190 21.15 -12.07 -6.29
CA SER A 190 20.90 -13.48 -6.51
C SER A 190 19.47 -13.82 -6.14
N LEU A 191 18.77 -14.51 -7.03
CA LEU A 191 17.43 -15.01 -6.83
C LEU A 191 17.45 -16.39 -6.16
N LYS A 192 16.31 -16.81 -5.62
CA LYS A 192 16.15 -18.11 -4.96
C LYS A 192 16.44 -19.31 -5.86
N ASN A 193 16.26 -19.18 -7.18
CA ASN A 193 16.60 -20.20 -8.16
C ASN A 193 18.12 -20.24 -8.50
N GLY A 194 18.94 -19.40 -7.85
CA GLY A 194 20.38 -19.29 -8.11
C GLY A 194 20.76 -18.35 -9.27
N GLU A 195 19.77 -17.77 -9.96
CA GLU A 195 20.00 -16.83 -11.04
C GLU A 195 20.52 -15.49 -10.51
N VAL A 196 21.51 -14.92 -11.20
CA VAL A 196 22.08 -13.60 -10.86
C VAL A 196 21.62 -12.56 -11.85
N ILE A 197 20.95 -11.51 -11.34
CA ILE A 197 20.56 -10.34 -12.12
C ILE A 197 21.54 -9.21 -11.81
N ARG A 198 22.25 -8.75 -12.85
CA ARG A 198 23.21 -7.65 -12.72
C ARG A 198 22.52 -6.30 -12.64
N THR A 199 23.04 -5.43 -11.77
CA THR A 199 22.57 -4.06 -11.63
C THR A 199 23.66 -3.09 -11.19
N LYS A 200 23.54 -1.83 -11.60
CA LYS A 200 24.40 -0.73 -11.14
C LYS A 200 23.92 -0.11 -9.82
N SER A 201 22.66 -0.31 -9.45
CA SER A 201 22.05 0.25 -8.25
C SER A 201 20.93 -0.64 -7.72
N LEU A 202 20.78 -0.69 -6.40
CA LEU A 202 19.83 -1.54 -5.70
C LEU A 202 19.03 -0.72 -4.69
N VAL A 203 17.70 -0.79 -4.78
CA VAL A 203 16.76 -0.18 -3.82
C VAL A 203 16.04 -1.30 -3.08
N ILE A 204 16.17 -1.35 -1.75
CA ILE A 204 15.58 -2.40 -0.91
C ILE A 204 14.35 -1.86 -0.19
N THR A 205 13.17 -2.39 -0.53
CA THR A 205 11.87 -1.97 -0.01
C THR A 205 11.04 -3.15 0.49
N THR A 206 11.68 -4.01 1.30
CA THR A 206 11.12 -5.28 1.79
C THR A 206 9.92 -5.15 2.72
N GLY A 207 9.57 -3.94 3.16
CA GLY A 207 8.45 -3.73 4.08
C GLY A 207 8.58 -4.60 5.34
N THR A 208 7.52 -5.33 5.68
CA THR A 208 7.46 -6.21 6.86
C THR A 208 8.03 -7.62 6.63
N PHE A 209 8.64 -7.89 5.47
CA PHE A 209 9.03 -9.25 5.07
C PHE A 209 10.39 -9.68 5.61
N LEU A 210 11.33 -8.75 5.78
CA LEU A 210 12.70 -9.06 6.21
C LEU A 210 12.70 -9.69 7.62
N ARG A 211 12.97 -10.99 7.72
CA ARG A 211 12.79 -11.81 8.95
C ARG A 211 11.47 -11.51 9.68
N GLY A 212 10.41 -11.34 8.89
CA GLY A 212 9.07 -11.04 9.37
C GLY A 212 8.52 -12.15 10.28
N GLN A 213 7.79 -11.75 11.32
CA GLN A 213 7.06 -12.66 12.20
C GLN A 213 5.71 -12.06 12.56
N ILE A 214 4.69 -12.91 12.60
CA ILE A 214 3.35 -12.57 13.08
C ILE A 214 3.20 -13.05 14.51
N ASN A 215 2.65 -12.20 15.36
CA ASN A 215 2.31 -12.51 16.74
C ASN A 215 0.79 -12.40 16.92
N ILE A 216 0.15 -13.46 17.39
CA ILE A 216 -1.27 -13.49 17.75
C ILE A 216 -1.37 -14.09 19.15
N GLY A 217 -1.66 -13.24 20.13
CA GLY A 217 -1.58 -13.62 21.54
C GLY A 217 -0.15 -14.07 21.90
N LEU A 218 -0.03 -15.33 22.33
CA LEU A 218 1.24 -15.97 22.66
C LEU A 218 1.89 -16.71 21.48
N GLU A 219 1.13 -16.92 20.41
CA GLU A 219 1.61 -17.63 19.22
C GLU A 219 2.46 -16.71 18.35
N THR A 220 3.59 -17.24 17.88
CA THR A 220 4.50 -16.56 16.95
C THR A 220 4.79 -17.48 15.78
N ARG A 221 4.70 -16.94 14.56
CA ARG A 221 5.07 -17.66 13.33
C ARG A 221 5.87 -16.79 12.36
N PRO A 222 6.86 -17.33 11.66
CA PRO A 222 7.54 -16.63 10.56
C PRO A 222 6.55 -16.28 9.46
N ALA A 223 6.50 -15.01 9.06
CA ALA A 223 5.63 -14.51 7.99
C ALA A 223 5.92 -13.03 7.72
N GLY A 224 5.91 -12.61 6.45
CA GLY A 224 5.94 -11.18 6.09
C GLY A 224 4.59 -10.50 6.31
N ARG A 225 3.52 -11.18 5.89
CA ARG A 225 2.10 -10.86 6.10
C ARG A 225 1.33 -12.17 6.23
N ILE A 226 0.05 -12.10 6.60
CA ILE A 226 -0.79 -13.31 6.69
C ILE A 226 -0.83 -13.97 5.29
N GLY A 227 -0.31 -15.20 5.19
CA GLY A 227 -0.24 -15.97 3.93
C GLY A 227 1.00 -15.69 3.06
N ASP A 228 1.95 -14.89 3.55
CA ASP A 228 3.19 -14.55 2.85
C ASP A 228 4.42 -15.01 3.63
N GLU A 229 5.36 -15.65 2.93
CA GLU A 229 6.64 -16.09 3.49
C GLU A 229 7.55 -14.91 3.85
N PRO A 230 8.39 -15.02 4.90
CA PRO A 230 9.38 -14.00 5.21
C PRO A 230 10.56 -14.04 4.22
N ALA A 231 11.28 -12.92 4.09
CA ALA A 231 12.57 -12.86 3.39
C ALA A 231 13.70 -13.12 4.39
N ILE A 232 14.32 -14.31 4.31
CA ILE A 232 15.38 -14.75 5.22
C ILE A 232 16.77 -14.55 4.61
N GLY A 233 17.01 -15.02 3.37
CA GLY A 233 18.32 -14.91 2.72
C GLY A 233 18.81 -13.48 2.64
N LEU A 234 17.98 -12.57 2.11
CA LEU A 234 18.34 -11.15 1.98
C LEU A 234 18.69 -10.50 3.33
N ALA A 235 18.06 -10.92 4.43
CA ALA A 235 18.40 -10.42 5.76
C ALA A 235 19.79 -10.88 6.22
N THR A 236 20.10 -12.15 5.97
CA THR A 236 21.43 -12.71 6.26
C THR A 236 22.50 -12.04 5.40
N SER A 237 22.20 -11.80 4.11
CA SER A 237 23.09 -11.06 3.20
C SER A 237 23.44 -9.67 3.75
N LEU A 238 22.45 -8.89 4.17
CA LEU A 238 22.69 -7.57 4.78
C LEU A 238 23.56 -7.62 6.04
N GLU A 239 23.38 -8.62 6.90
CA GLU A 239 24.23 -8.81 8.09
C GLU A 239 25.67 -9.16 7.71
N GLN A 240 25.87 -10.02 6.71
CA GLN A 240 27.20 -10.39 6.21
C GLN A 240 27.92 -9.18 5.58
N LEU A 241 27.17 -8.25 4.98
CA LEU A 241 27.69 -6.97 4.50
C LEU A 241 28.00 -5.96 5.64
N GLY A 242 27.76 -6.33 6.89
CA GLY A 242 28.09 -5.51 8.07
C GLY A 242 26.98 -4.54 8.50
N PHE A 243 25.76 -4.64 7.94
CA PHE A 243 24.65 -3.81 8.40
C PHE A 243 24.14 -4.26 9.77
N LYS A 244 23.84 -3.29 10.64
CA LYS A 244 23.17 -3.55 11.91
C LYS A 244 21.66 -3.66 11.68
N LEU A 245 21.11 -4.83 11.94
CA LEU A 245 19.66 -5.06 11.85
C LEU A 245 19.00 -4.92 13.23
N ALA A 246 17.81 -4.31 13.25
CA ALA A 246 16.95 -4.18 14.43
C ALA A 246 15.53 -4.66 14.11
N ARG A 247 14.74 -4.94 15.15
CA ARG A 247 13.33 -5.35 15.00
C ARG A 247 12.39 -4.24 15.42
N LEU A 248 11.41 -3.96 14.58
CA LEU A 248 10.27 -3.11 14.88
C LEU A 248 9.00 -3.97 14.88
N LYS A 249 8.05 -3.61 15.75
CA LYS A 249 6.77 -4.29 15.87
C LYS A 249 5.65 -3.30 15.63
N THR A 250 4.68 -3.70 14.82
CA THR A 250 3.45 -2.93 14.57
C THR A 250 2.24 -3.84 14.67
N GLY A 251 1.11 -3.29 15.11
CA GLY A 251 -0.17 -4.01 15.18
C GLY A 251 -1.12 -3.57 14.08
N THR A 252 -2.04 -4.45 13.71
CA THR A 252 -3.23 -4.11 12.91
C THR A 252 -4.48 -4.53 13.69
N PRO A 253 -5.57 -3.74 13.66
CA PRO A 253 -6.83 -4.19 14.24
C PRO A 253 -7.37 -5.42 13.50
N PRO A 254 -8.27 -6.21 14.12
CA PRO A 254 -8.99 -7.27 13.43
C PRO A 254 -9.87 -6.71 12.30
N ARG A 255 -10.32 -7.58 11.39
CA ARG A 255 -11.30 -7.24 10.35
C ARG A 255 -12.63 -7.85 10.75
N ILE A 256 -13.69 -7.04 10.74
CA ILE A 256 -15.03 -7.41 11.23
C ILE A 256 -15.97 -7.55 10.02
N LYS A 257 -16.83 -8.57 10.04
CA LYS A 257 -17.87 -8.74 9.02
C LYS A 257 -18.93 -7.66 9.19
N ALA A 258 -19.19 -6.87 8.16
CA ALA A 258 -20.09 -5.73 8.31
C ALA A 258 -21.54 -6.09 8.60
N SER A 259 -22.01 -7.22 8.07
CA SER A 259 -23.36 -7.70 8.36
C SER A 259 -23.57 -8.08 9.83
N SER A 260 -22.50 -8.14 10.65
CA SER A 260 -22.57 -8.35 12.09
C SER A 260 -22.48 -7.05 12.90
N ILE A 261 -22.57 -5.89 12.25
CA ILE A 261 -22.52 -4.57 12.90
C ILE A 261 -23.90 -3.93 12.78
N ASP A 262 -24.44 -3.47 13.91
CA ASP A 262 -25.58 -2.55 13.92
C ASP A 262 -25.11 -1.12 13.65
N PHE A 263 -25.23 -0.69 12.39
CA PHE A 263 -24.85 0.67 11.98
C PHE A 263 -25.86 1.74 12.41
N SER A 264 -27.09 1.38 12.78
CA SER A 264 -28.12 2.34 13.15
C SER A 264 -27.80 3.05 14.47
N ALA A 265 -27.05 2.39 15.35
CA ALA A 265 -26.60 2.92 16.62
C ALA A 265 -25.29 3.72 16.55
N LEU A 266 -24.71 3.93 15.36
CA LEU A 266 -23.39 4.55 15.19
C LEU A 266 -23.48 5.97 14.61
N GLU A 267 -22.56 6.84 15.04
CA GLU A 267 -22.44 8.18 14.47
C GLU A 267 -21.87 8.09 13.04
N ARG A 268 -22.64 8.58 12.06
CA ARG A 268 -22.21 8.69 10.66
C ARG A 268 -21.21 9.84 10.51
N HIS A 269 -20.14 9.58 9.78
CA HIS A 269 -19.10 10.54 9.50
C HIS A 269 -18.82 10.59 7.98
N PRO A 270 -19.53 11.49 7.25
CA PRO A 270 -19.43 11.60 5.80
C PRO A 270 -18.13 12.28 5.34
N GLY A 271 -17.86 12.18 4.03
CA GLY A 271 -16.81 12.93 3.34
C GLY A 271 -17.11 14.43 3.22
N ASP A 272 -16.14 15.18 2.68
CA ASP A 272 -16.31 16.61 2.38
C ASP A 272 -17.17 16.79 1.10
N ASN A 273 -17.92 17.90 1.05
CA ASN A 273 -18.60 18.40 -0.16
C ASN A 273 -18.20 19.87 -0.41
N PRO A 274 -17.48 20.19 -1.50
CA PRO A 274 -16.94 19.25 -2.49
C PRO A 274 -15.73 18.45 -1.93
N PRO A 275 -15.50 17.22 -2.42
CA PRO A 275 -14.28 16.47 -2.12
C PRO A 275 -13.05 17.10 -2.80
N VAL A 276 -11.89 16.98 -2.15
CA VAL A 276 -10.62 17.56 -2.63
C VAL A 276 -9.65 16.44 -3.04
N PRO A 277 -9.09 16.48 -4.27
CA PRO A 277 -8.11 15.50 -4.72
C PRO A 277 -6.77 15.65 -4.00
N PHE A 278 -6.03 14.55 -3.96
CA PHE A 278 -4.62 14.56 -3.57
C PHE A 278 -3.75 15.14 -4.68
N SER A 279 -3.95 14.70 -5.92
CA SER A 279 -3.08 15.05 -7.03
C SER A 279 -3.35 16.46 -7.55
N PHE A 280 -2.28 17.21 -7.82
CA PHE A 280 -2.36 18.51 -8.48
C PHE A 280 -2.78 18.41 -9.95
N MET A 281 -2.71 17.21 -10.54
CA MET A 281 -3.12 16.94 -11.93
C MET A 281 -4.63 16.73 -12.09
N ASN A 282 -5.39 16.69 -10.98
CA ASN A 282 -6.82 16.47 -10.98
C ASN A 282 -7.56 17.68 -10.39
N ASP A 283 -8.54 18.22 -11.11
CA ASP A 283 -9.45 19.24 -10.56
C ASP A 283 -10.55 18.64 -9.68
N ARG A 284 -10.82 17.34 -9.84
CA ARG A 284 -11.88 16.60 -9.15
C ARG A 284 -11.50 15.15 -8.93
N VAL A 285 -12.06 14.56 -7.88
CA VAL A 285 -12.00 13.11 -7.65
C VAL A 285 -13.06 12.39 -8.49
N TRP A 286 -12.94 11.07 -8.61
CA TRP A 286 -13.80 10.26 -9.47
C TRP A 286 -15.23 10.03 -8.93
N LEU A 287 -15.45 10.15 -7.62
CA LEU A 287 -16.78 10.06 -6.99
C LEU A 287 -17.34 11.44 -6.68
N ARG A 288 -18.63 11.62 -6.95
CA ARG A 288 -19.36 12.82 -6.53
C ARG A 288 -19.58 12.79 -5.02
N ALA A 289 -19.87 13.95 -4.43
CA ALA A 289 -19.99 14.06 -2.97
C ALA A 289 -21.07 13.13 -2.39
N GLU A 290 -22.21 13.04 -3.09
CA GLU A 290 -23.37 12.19 -2.78
C GLU A 290 -23.12 10.69 -2.96
N ASP A 291 -22.06 10.31 -3.68
CA ASP A 291 -21.69 8.92 -3.97
C ASP A 291 -20.60 8.38 -3.03
N GLN A 292 -20.01 9.24 -2.19
CA GLN A 292 -18.99 8.85 -1.23
C GLN A 292 -19.58 7.96 -0.14
N LEU A 293 -18.77 7.00 0.31
CA LEU A 293 -19.13 6.15 1.44
C LEU A 293 -18.96 6.90 2.76
N ASP A 294 -19.79 6.54 3.74
CA ASP A 294 -19.65 7.02 5.10
C ASP A 294 -18.71 6.14 5.93
N CYS A 295 -18.01 6.79 6.86
CA CYS A 295 -17.38 6.11 7.98
C CYS A 295 -18.30 6.18 9.19
N PHE A 296 -18.05 5.32 10.18
CA PHE A 296 -18.84 5.29 11.41
C PHE A 296 -17.92 5.42 12.61
N LEU A 297 -18.32 6.25 13.57
CA LEU A 297 -17.59 6.47 14.82
C LEU A 297 -18.26 5.71 15.96
N THR A 298 -17.44 5.11 16.81
CA THR A 298 -17.86 4.46 18.07
C THR A 298 -16.79 4.63 19.15
N HIS A 299 -17.05 4.12 20.34
CA HIS A 299 -16.20 4.28 21.51
C HIS A 299 -16.04 2.97 22.27
N THR A 300 -14.88 2.77 22.85
CA THR A 300 -14.70 1.71 23.85
C THR A 300 -15.43 2.09 25.14
N SER A 301 -15.93 1.08 25.85
CA SER A 301 -16.53 1.25 27.17
C SER A 301 -15.57 0.78 28.29
N PRO A 302 -15.84 1.12 29.57
CA PRO A 302 -15.05 0.62 30.70
C PRO A 302 -14.94 -0.90 30.76
N GLU A 303 -15.99 -1.62 30.32
CA GLU A 303 -16.03 -3.08 30.27
C GLU A 303 -14.96 -3.64 29.32
N VAL A 304 -14.76 -2.99 28.16
CA VAL A 304 -13.68 -3.36 27.21
C VAL A 304 -12.31 -3.19 27.87
N ASN A 305 -12.12 -2.13 28.65
CA ASN A 305 -10.86 -1.90 29.36
C ASN A 305 -10.58 -3.03 30.37
N GLU A 306 -11.58 -3.45 31.13
CA GLU A 306 -11.44 -4.57 32.07
C GLU A 306 -11.14 -5.89 31.37
N ILE A 307 -11.76 -6.16 30.22
CA ILE A 307 -11.43 -7.32 29.37
C ILE A 307 -9.96 -7.26 28.94
N VAL A 308 -9.49 -6.11 28.44
CA VAL A 308 -8.09 -5.96 28.01
C VAL A 308 -7.13 -6.19 29.17
N LYS A 309 -7.35 -5.56 30.33
CA LYS A 309 -6.51 -5.71 31.53
C LYS A 309 -6.40 -7.15 32.00
N ARG A 310 -7.53 -7.85 32.10
CA ARG A 310 -7.57 -9.26 32.53
C ARG A 310 -6.76 -10.18 31.59
N ASN A 311 -6.65 -9.82 30.32
CA ASN A 311 -5.99 -10.62 29.29
C ASN A 311 -4.61 -10.09 28.86
N LEU A 312 -4.02 -9.12 29.58
CA LEU A 312 -2.68 -8.60 29.24
C LEU A 312 -1.60 -9.69 29.22
N HIS A 313 -1.72 -10.67 30.11
CA HIS A 313 -0.81 -11.82 30.20
C HIS A 313 -0.85 -12.71 28.93
N CYS A 314 -1.89 -12.61 28.10
CA CYS A 314 -2.00 -13.34 26.84
C CYS A 314 -1.32 -12.63 25.66
N ASN A 315 -0.65 -11.49 25.89
CA ASN A 315 -0.03 -10.71 24.82
C ASN A 315 1.49 -10.65 25.00
N ARG A 316 2.23 -11.02 23.95
CA ARG A 316 3.70 -10.86 23.89
C ARG A 316 4.11 -9.43 23.61
N HIS A 317 3.57 -8.46 24.34
CA HIS A 317 3.67 -7.05 24.00
C HIS A 317 5.10 -6.57 23.91
#